data_AF-A0A7J4U125-F1
#
_entry.id   AF-A0A7J4U125-F1
#
_cell.length_a   1.000
_cell.length_b   1.000
_cell.length_c   1.000
_cell.angle_alpha   90.00
_cell.angle_beta   90.00
_cell.angle_gamma   90.00
#
_symmetry.space_group_name_H-M   'P 1'
#
loop_
_entity.id
_entity.type
_entity.pdbx_description
1 polymer ?
#
loop_
_entity_poly.entity_id
_entity_poly.type
_entity_poly.pdbx_seq_one_letter_code
_entity_poly.pdbx_strand_id
1 'polypeptide(L)'
;MDAMELLTAARSGDDLFAGEEAPEAKMEMGDATTYQGALIAALDDEVITEDEWAMLNLFRSLLGLQPEDHATIEEAIRSMADEDDNGERRLERLQQYLVAHPLE
;
A
#
# COMPACT_ATOMS: atom_id res chain seq x y z
N MET A 1 -38.36 -33.64 20.33
CA MET A 1 -37.70 -32.51 19.66
C MET A 1 -38.82 -31.68 19.08
N ASP A 2 -39.11 -30.55 19.71
CA ASP A 2 -40.38 -29.81 19.54
C ASP A 2 -40.20 -28.64 18.55
N ALA A 3 -41.14 -28.49 17.61
CA ALA A 3 -41.04 -27.52 16.52
C ALA A 3 -41.13 -26.06 16.99
N MET A 4 -41.55 -25.82 18.24
CA MET A 4 -41.59 -24.50 18.86
C MET A 4 -40.24 -24.00 19.41
N GLU A 5 -39.25 -24.87 19.58
CA GLU A 5 -37.91 -24.48 20.07
C GLU A 5 -37.07 -23.85 18.94
N LEU A 6 -37.27 -24.29 17.69
CA LEU A 6 -36.57 -23.79 16.50
C LEU A 6 -36.98 -22.37 16.08
N LEU A 7 -38.17 -21.90 16.46
CA LEU A 7 -38.67 -20.56 16.10
C LEU A 7 -38.31 -19.48 17.13
N THR A 8 -37.69 -19.84 18.26
CA THR A 8 -37.32 -18.87 19.31
C THR A 8 -35.87 -18.37 19.19
N ALA A 9 -35.01 -19.08 18.45
CA ALA A 9 -33.62 -18.68 18.25
C ALA A 9 -33.42 -17.53 17.22
N ALA A 10 -34.43 -17.21 16.41
CA ALA A 10 -34.30 -16.25 15.30
C ALA A 10 -34.62 -14.78 15.66
N ARG A 11 -34.75 -14.45 16.95
CA ARG A 11 -35.24 -13.12 17.40
C ARG A 11 -34.34 -12.40 18.42
N SER A 12 -33.16 -12.92 18.71
CA SER A 12 -32.10 -12.09 19.29
C SER A 12 -31.36 -11.42 18.14
N GLY A 13 -31.59 -10.12 17.98
CA GLY A 13 -30.82 -9.25 17.10
C GLY A 13 -29.40 -9.07 17.63
N ASP A 14 -28.62 -10.15 17.58
CA ASP A 14 -27.18 -10.03 17.51
C ASP A 14 -26.88 -9.67 16.05
N ASP A 15 -26.64 -8.38 15.80
CA ASP A 15 -25.92 -7.94 14.61
C ASP A 15 -24.55 -8.61 14.64
N LEU A 16 -24.48 -9.82 14.07
CA LEU A 16 -23.25 -10.61 13.88
C LEU A 16 -22.23 -9.91 12.96
N PHE A 17 -22.55 -8.71 12.49
CA PHE A 17 -21.70 -7.87 11.65
C PHE A 17 -21.35 -6.52 12.31
N ALA A 18 -21.65 -6.29 13.59
CA ALA A 18 -21.36 -5.03 14.29
C ALA A 18 -19.93 -4.92 14.86
N GLY A 19 -19.00 -5.78 14.46
CA GLY A 19 -17.66 -5.83 15.07
C GLY A 19 -16.53 -6.32 14.19
N GLU A 20 -16.74 -6.48 12.88
CA GLU A 20 -15.62 -6.74 11.99
C GLU A 20 -15.07 -5.38 11.54
N GLU A 21 -14.23 -4.79 12.41
CA GLU A 21 -13.24 -3.83 11.92
C GLU A 21 -12.60 -4.49 10.69
N ALA A 22 -12.70 -3.79 9.54
CA ALA A 22 -12.16 -4.29 8.29
C ALA A 22 -10.78 -4.89 8.56
N PRO A 23 -10.48 -6.11 8.09
CA PRO A 23 -9.22 -6.74 8.40
C PRO A 23 -8.12 -5.75 8.02
N GLU A 24 -7.40 -5.24 9.01
CA GLU A 24 -6.16 -4.51 8.78
C GLU A 24 -5.32 -5.49 7.96
N ALA A 25 -5.25 -5.27 6.65
CA ALA A 25 -4.51 -6.08 5.73
C ALA A 25 -3.04 -5.87 6.08
N LYS A 26 -2.58 -6.60 7.11
CA LYS A 26 -1.20 -6.63 7.53
C LYS A 26 -0.44 -7.13 6.32
N MET A 27 0.36 -6.23 5.74
CA MET A 27 1.20 -6.50 4.58
C MET A 27 1.82 -7.88 4.71
N GLU A 28 1.53 -8.78 3.77
CA GLU A 28 2.46 -9.87 3.57
C GLU A 28 3.73 -9.22 3.02
N MET A 29 4.88 -9.48 3.65
CA MET A 29 6.18 -8.92 3.28
C MET A 29 6.47 -8.92 1.76
N GLY A 30 5.83 -9.81 0.98
CA GLY A 30 5.88 -9.84 -0.48
C GLY A 30 5.28 -8.62 -1.20
N ASP A 31 4.26 -7.97 -0.65
CA ASP A 31 3.55 -6.86 -1.29
C ASP A 31 4.37 -5.57 -1.29
N ALA A 32 4.92 -5.21 -0.12
CA ALA A 32 5.80 -4.05 0.04
C ALA A 32 7.06 -4.15 -0.81
N THR A 33 7.67 -5.34 -0.87
CA THR A 33 8.90 -5.56 -1.64
C THR A 33 8.65 -5.46 -3.14
N THR A 34 7.47 -5.89 -3.60
CA THR A 34 7.06 -5.79 -5.00
C THR A 34 6.83 -4.33 -5.40
N TYR A 35 6.15 -3.55 -4.54
CA TYR A 35 6.00 -2.12 -4.76
C TYR A 35 7.34 -1.38 -4.77
N GLN A 36 8.22 -1.67 -3.80
CA GLN A 36 9.57 -1.10 -3.75
C GLN A 36 10.36 -1.37 -5.04
N GLY A 37 10.33 -2.61 -5.55
CA GLY A 37 10.99 -2.96 -6.81
C GLY A 37 10.44 -2.19 -8.00
N ALA A 38 9.11 -2.08 -8.11
CA ALA A 38 8.46 -1.31 -9.18
C ALA A 38 8.79 0.18 -9.09
N LEU A 39 8.80 0.75 -7.87
CA LEU A 39 9.15 2.15 -7.65
C LEU A 39 10.62 2.42 -8.00
N ILE A 40 11.56 1.57 -7.56
CA ILE A 40 12.98 1.71 -7.91
C ILE A 40 13.19 1.63 -9.42
N ALA A 41 12.53 0.69 -10.10
CA ALA A 41 12.63 0.54 -11.55
C ALA A 41 12.18 1.82 -12.28
N ALA A 42 11.02 2.36 -11.91
CA ALA A 42 10.54 3.62 -12.48
C ALA A 42 11.50 4.77 -12.20
N LEU A 43 12.03 4.88 -10.97
CA LEU A 43 12.97 5.95 -10.62
C LEU A 43 14.32 5.84 -11.35
N ASP A 44 14.74 4.64 -11.75
CA ASP A 44 15.97 4.41 -12.52
C ASP A 44 15.80 4.76 -14.00
N ASP A 45 14.59 4.69 -14.54
CA ASP A 45 14.29 5.01 -15.94
C ASP A 45 14.64 6.46 -16.31
N GLU A 46 15.00 6.69 -17.58
CA GLU A 46 15.39 8.03 -18.06
C GLU A 46 14.21 9.01 -18.04
N VAL A 47 13.00 8.50 -18.33
CA VAL A 47 11.76 9.26 -18.43
C VAL A 47 10.65 8.51 -17.70
N ILE A 48 9.92 9.21 -16.82
CA ILE A 48 8.69 8.73 -16.19
C ILE A 48 7.55 9.64 -16.61
N THR A 49 6.49 9.06 -17.14
CA THR A 49 5.28 9.74 -17.60
C THR A 49 4.25 9.91 -16.47
N GLU A 50 3.29 10.81 -16.66
CA GLU A 50 2.22 11.05 -15.69
C GLU A 50 1.36 9.79 -15.47
N ASP A 51 1.09 9.02 -16.52
CA ASP A 51 0.37 7.74 -16.42
C ASP A 51 1.13 6.69 -15.60
N GLU A 52 2.46 6.65 -15.72
CA GLU A 52 3.30 5.74 -14.91
C GLU A 52 3.28 6.15 -13.43
N TRP A 53 3.29 7.44 -13.13
CA TRP A 53 3.13 7.92 -11.76
C TRP A 53 1.76 7.57 -11.17
N ALA A 54 0.69 7.79 -11.95
CA ALA A 54 -0.66 7.40 -11.56
C ALA A 54 -0.77 5.88 -11.34
N MET A 55 -0.10 5.09 -12.18
CA MET A 55 -0.06 3.64 -12.05
C MET A 55 0.65 3.19 -10.77
N LEU A 56 1.78 3.80 -10.40
CA LEU A 56 2.48 3.52 -9.13
C LEU A 56 1.61 3.87 -7.93
N ASN A 57 0.90 4.99 -7.97
CA ASN A 57 -0.01 5.38 -6.89
C ASN A 57 -1.20 4.42 -6.78
N LEU A 58 -1.78 4.00 -7.90
CA LEU A 58 -2.81 2.96 -7.93
C LEU A 58 -2.26 1.63 -7.38
N PHE A 59 -1.03 1.27 -7.75
CA PHE A 59 -0.42 0.03 -7.30
C PHE A 59 -0.22 0.02 -5.79
N ARG A 60 0.22 1.14 -5.21
CA ARG A 60 0.26 1.36 -3.76
C ARG A 60 -1.11 1.11 -3.11
N SER A 61 -2.17 1.70 -3.68
CA SER A 61 -3.54 1.54 -3.18
C SER A 61 -4.06 0.11 -3.32
N LEU A 62 -3.72 -0.59 -4.41
CA LEU A 62 -4.14 -1.98 -4.64
C LEU A 62 -3.50 -2.94 -3.63
N LEU A 63 -2.26 -2.67 -3.23
CA LEU A 63 -1.55 -3.43 -2.21
C LEU A 63 -1.91 -3.01 -0.78
N GLY A 64 -2.78 -1.99 -0.62
CA GLY A 64 -3.20 -1.50 0.68
C GLY A 64 -2.09 -0.86 1.52
N LEU A 65 -1.00 -0.42 0.87
CA LEU A 65 0.17 0.12 1.57
C LEU A 65 -0.22 1.40 2.30
N GLN A 66 0.05 1.42 3.61
CA GLN A 66 -0.17 2.58 4.44
C GLN A 66 0.92 3.62 4.18
N PRO A 67 0.68 4.89 4.55
CA PRO A 67 1.70 5.94 4.45
C PRO A 67 3.00 5.60 5.19
N GLU A 68 2.91 4.90 6.33
CA GLU A 68 4.06 4.43 7.10
C GLU A 68 4.91 3.37 6.36
N ASP A 69 4.26 2.51 5.59
CA ASP A 69 4.92 1.49 4.76
C ASP A 69 5.66 2.17 3.61
N HIS A 70 5.01 3.16 2.99
CA HIS A 70 5.63 3.97 1.96
C HIS A 70 6.85 4.73 2.49
N ALA A 71 6.75 5.33 3.68
CA ALA A 71 7.87 6.02 4.34
C ALA A 71 9.05 5.07 4.64
N THR A 72 8.78 3.83 5.04
CA THR A 72 9.82 2.81 5.24
C THR A 72 10.54 2.47 3.93
N ILE A 73 9.78 2.37 2.83
CA ILE A 73 10.33 2.12 1.49
C ILE A 73 11.14 3.33 1.00
N GLU A 74 10.68 4.55 1.25
CA GLU A 74 11.44 5.78 0.95
C GLU A 74 12.80 5.81 1.68
N GLU A 75 12.83 5.44 2.96
CA GLU A 75 14.07 5.35 3.73
C GLU A 75 15.01 4.31 3.14
N ALA A 76 14.49 3.14 2.76
CA ALA A 76 15.28 2.10 2.10
C ALA A 76 15.87 2.60 0.76
N ILE A 77 15.08 3.28 -0.07
CA ILE A 77 15.53 3.85 -1.35
C ILE A 77 16.61 4.92 -1.11
N ARG A 78 16.45 5.77 -0.09
CA ARG A 78 17.44 6.79 0.26
C ARG A 78 18.74 6.18 0.76
N SER A 79 18.66 5.12 1.57
CA SER A 79 19.85 4.41 2.03
C SER A 79 20.59 3.74 0.87
N MET A 80 19.87 3.18 -0.11
CA MET A 80 20.48 2.61 -1.32
C MET A 80 21.09 3.66 -2.25
N ALA A 81 20.53 4.87 -2.28
CA ALA A 81 21.03 5.96 -3.13
C ALA A 81 22.42 6.46 -2.70
N ASP A 82 22.78 6.34 -1.43
CA ASP A 82 24.11 6.73 -0.94
C ASP A 82 25.22 5.78 -1.46
N GLU A 83 24.85 4.58 -1.91
CA GLU A 83 25.77 3.52 -2.33
C GLU A 83 26.01 3.46 -3.85
N ASP A 84 25.24 4.21 -4.66
CA ASP A 84 25.15 4.00 -6.11
C ASP A 84 25.21 5.31 -6.94
N ASP A 85 25.85 5.28 -8.11
CA ASP A 85 26.03 6.46 -8.99
C ASP A 85 24.70 6.97 -9.59
N ASN A 86 23.64 6.16 -9.60
CA ASN A 86 22.28 6.58 -9.98
C ASN A 86 21.45 7.13 -8.80
N GLY A 87 21.99 7.09 -7.58
CA GLY A 87 21.25 7.40 -6.35
C GLY A 87 20.69 8.82 -6.31
N GLU A 88 21.48 9.82 -6.70
CA GLU A 88 21.03 11.23 -6.72
C GLU A 88 19.83 11.42 -7.65
N ARG A 89 19.89 10.87 -8.87
CA ARG A 89 18.78 10.92 -9.84
C ARG A 89 17.52 10.23 -9.32
N ARG A 90 17.70 9.08 -8.65
CA ARG A 90 16.61 8.32 -8.03
C ARG A 90 15.92 9.15 -6.95
N LEU A 91 16.69 9.85 -6.13
CA LEU A 91 16.18 10.72 -5.06
C LEU A 91 15.47 11.96 -5.59
N GLU A 92 16.00 12.62 -6.61
CA GLU A 92 15.35 13.78 -7.23
C GLU A 92 13.98 13.40 -7.79
N ARG A 93 13.88 12.26 -8.48
CA ARG A 93 12.61 11.77 -9.02
C ARG A 93 11.65 11.31 -7.93
N LEU A 94 12.15 10.70 -6.86
CA LEU A 94 11.31 10.34 -5.72
C LEU A 94 10.70 11.60 -5.08
N GLN A 95 11.46 12.69 -4.97
CA GLN A 95 10.92 13.94 -4.47
C GLN A 95 9.85 14.53 -5.41
N GLN A 96 10.05 14.44 -6.74
CA GLN A 96 9.02 14.85 -7.70
C GLN A 96 7.74 14.03 -7.56
N TYR A 97 7.86 12.70 -7.35
CA TYR A 97 6.71 11.83 -7.09
C TYR A 97 5.90 12.30 -5.88
N LEU A 98 6.56 12.52 -4.75
CA LEU A 98 5.92 12.87 -3.49
C LEU A 98 5.21 14.24 -3.58
N VAL A 99 5.76 15.17 -4.37
CA VAL A 99 5.13 16.46 -4.64
C VAL A 99 3.89 16.30 -5.54
N ALA A 100 3.96 15.43 -6.55
CA ALA A 100 2.84 15.17 -7.46
C ALA A 100 1.73 14.32 -6.83
N HIS A 101 2.08 13.41 -5.92
CA HIS A 101 1.20 12.44 -5.27
C HIS A 101 1.37 12.50 -3.74
N PRO A 102 0.79 13.52 -3.09
CA PRO A 102 0.86 13.64 -1.63
C PRO A 102 0.23 12.41 -0.95
N LEU A 103 0.82 12.04 0.20
CA LEU A 103 0.27 11.00 1.08
C LEU A 103 -0.95 11.60 1.81
N GLU A 104 -2.15 11.32 1.30
CA GLU A 104 -3.42 11.63 1.99
C GLU A 104 -3.83 10.55 3.00
#